data_AF-A0A2U1PIH4-F1
#
_entry.id   AF-A0A2U1PIH4-F1
#
_cell.length_a   1.000
_cell.length_b   1.000
_cell.length_c   1.000
_cell.angle_alpha   90.00
_cell.angle_beta   90.00
_cell.angle_gamma   90.00
#
_symmetry.space_group_name_H-M   'P 1'
#
loop_
_entity.id
_entity.type
_entity.pdbx_description
1 polymer ?
#
loop_
_entity_poly.entity_id
_entity_poly.type
_entity_poly.pdbx_seq_one_letter_code
_entity_poly.pdbx_strand_id
1 'polypeptide(L)'
;MKLREVLFPIDIRRPSLGVKLLGGAVSRDADFISGLAMKRAANAVDLISLLPQLHDPQSELLLLRSCMGIAKLFFGLRTCQPVHMEDATLFFDKGLRRSIENIVVCGGPFFGDLQWRLASLPIRFGGLGVDRKY
;
A
#
# COMPACT_ATOMS: atom_id res chain seq x y z
N MET A 1 25.21 31.84 18.81
CA MET A 1 24.19 30.80 18.52
C MET A 1 24.73 29.47 19.03
N LYS A 2 24.37 29.06 20.25
CA LYS A 2 24.92 27.84 20.88
C LYS A 2 24.29 26.60 20.23
N LEU A 3 25.06 25.85 19.45
CA LEU A 3 24.73 24.45 19.15
C LEU A 3 24.67 23.71 20.50
N ARG A 4 23.48 23.25 20.91
CA ARG A 4 23.35 22.36 22.06
C ARG A 4 23.99 21.03 21.69
N GLU A 5 25.21 20.82 22.19
CA GLU A 5 25.86 19.53 22.21
C GLU A 5 25.03 18.55 23.05
N VAL A 6 24.52 17.57 22.33
CA VAL A 6 24.09 16.23 22.75
C VAL A 6 22.79 16.11 23.58
N LEU A 7 21.64 16.08 22.89
CA LEU A 7 20.33 15.71 23.44
C LEU A 7 20.18 14.22 23.84
N PHE A 8 21.19 13.37 23.58
CA PHE A 8 21.15 11.91 23.84
C PHE A 8 22.49 11.39 24.37
N PRO A 9 22.54 10.43 25.30
CA PRO A 9 23.78 9.79 25.76
C PRO A 9 24.65 9.23 24.63
N ILE A 10 25.98 9.23 24.83
CA ILE A 10 26.97 8.75 23.85
C ILE A 10 26.80 7.27 23.47
N ASP A 11 26.21 6.47 24.37
CA ASP A 11 25.96 5.04 24.16
C ASP A 11 24.75 4.78 23.25
N ILE A 12 23.93 5.81 22.98
CA ILE A 12 22.79 5.71 22.07
C ILE A 12 23.24 6.06 20.65
N ARG A 13 23.47 5.02 19.84
CA ARG A 13 23.76 5.19 18.42
C ARG A 13 22.62 5.92 17.71
N ARG A 14 22.98 6.91 16.90
CA ARG A 14 22.05 7.62 16.02
C ARG A 14 22.16 7.05 14.60
N PRO A 15 21.04 6.64 13.98
CA PRO A 15 21.03 6.29 12.56
C PRO A 15 21.48 7.49 11.72
N SER A 16 22.32 7.26 10.72
CA SER A 16 22.83 8.32 9.83
C SER A 16 21.81 8.81 8.81
N LEU A 17 20.99 7.90 8.28
CA LEU A 17 19.94 8.18 7.29
C LEU A 17 18.57 8.34 7.94
N GLY A 18 18.14 7.31 8.68
CA GLY A 18 16.84 7.27 9.36
C GLY A 18 16.61 5.93 10.04
N VAL A 19 15.48 5.78 10.72
CA VAL A 19 15.08 4.53 11.38
C VAL A 19 13.63 4.18 11.07
N LYS A 20 13.36 2.87 10.95
CA LYS A 20 12.00 2.34 10.95
C LYS A 20 11.57 2.13 12.40
N LEU A 21 10.67 2.97 12.90
CA LEU A 21 10.14 2.90 14.27
C LEU A 21 8.67 2.48 14.24
N LEU A 22 8.34 1.35 14.87
CA LEU A 22 6.97 0.78 14.90
C LEU A 22 6.32 0.65 13.51
N GLY A 23 7.13 0.48 12.47
CA GLY A 23 6.67 0.41 11.08
C GLY A 23 6.74 1.73 10.31
N GLY A 24 6.87 2.88 10.97
CA GLY A 24 6.94 4.20 10.35
C GLY A 24 8.37 4.64 10.05
N ALA A 25 8.55 5.48 9.04
CA ALA A 25 9.84 6.10 8.76
C ALA A 25 10.04 7.32 9.67
N VAL A 26 11.18 7.36 10.37
CA VAL A 26 11.64 8.55 11.09
C VAL A 26 12.97 8.96 10.46
N SER A 27 12.91 9.93 9.56
CA SER A 27 14.03 10.36 8.72
C SER A 27 13.81 11.77 8.18
N ARG A 28 14.89 12.45 7.78
CA ARG A 28 14.82 13.64 6.90
C ARG A 28 15.24 13.32 5.46
N ASP A 29 15.81 12.15 5.25
CA ASP A 29 16.23 11.64 3.95
C ASP A 29 15.01 11.13 3.17
N ALA A 30 14.72 11.78 2.05
CA ALA A 30 13.55 11.48 1.23
C ALA A 30 13.61 10.07 0.64
N ASP A 31 14.79 9.64 0.19
CA ASP A 31 15.00 8.32 -0.41
C ASP A 31 14.76 7.20 0.60
N PHE A 32 15.16 7.38 1.85
CA PHE A 32 14.86 6.45 2.94
C PHE A 32 13.35 6.34 3.20
N ILE A 33 12.62 7.46 3.21
CA ILE A 33 11.17 7.48 3.45
C ILE A 33 10.44 6.81 2.28
N SER A 34 10.71 7.26 1.05
CA SER A 34 10.13 6.72 -0.17
C SER A 34 10.48 5.24 -0.36
N GLY A 35 11.71 4.83 -0.04
CA GLY A 35 12.14 3.43 -0.08
C GLY A 35 11.34 2.54 0.89
N LEU A 36 11.05 3.03 2.10
CA LEU A 36 10.21 2.28 3.04
C LEU A 36 8.74 2.23 2.60
N ALA A 37 8.23 3.32 2.02
CA ALA A 37 6.89 3.37 1.42
C ALA A 37 6.76 2.36 0.28
N MET A 38 7.71 2.35 -0.66
CA MET A 38 7.77 1.40 -1.77
C MET A 38 7.87 -0.04 -1.29
N LYS A 39 8.72 -0.33 -0.30
CA LYS A 39 8.83 -1.67 0.28
C LYS A 39 7.50 -2.15 0.88
N ARG A 40 6.73 -1.25 1.49
CA ARG A 40 5.41 -1.57 2.03
C ARG A 40 4.42 -1.89 0.92
N ALA A 41 4.40 -1.10 -0.15
CA ALA A 41 3.54 -1.34 -1.31
C ALA A 41 3.91 -2.65 -2.02
N ALA A 42 5.20 -2.89 -2.26
CA ALA A 42 5.73 -4.13 -2.85
C ALA A 42 5.26 -5.35 -2.08
N ASN A 43 5.51 -5.39 -0.76
CA ASN A 43 5.08 -6.51 0.07
C ASN A 43 3.56 -6.73 0.06
N ALA A 44 2.77 -5.65 -0.06
CA ALA A 44 1.32 -5.76 -0.13
C ALA A 44 0.86 -6.33 -1.48
N VAL A 45 1.46 -5.89 -2.58
CA VAL A 45 1.20 -6.43 -3.93
C VAL A 45 1.64 -7.90 -4.02
N ASP A 46 2.78 -8.26 -3.42
CA ASP A 46 3.23 -9.65 -3.35
C ASP A 46 2.19 -10.53 -2.65
N LEU A 47 1.64 -10.08 -1.50
CA LEU A 47 0.56 -10.81 -0.82
C LEU A 47 -0.71 -10.91 -1.67
N ILE A 48 -1.12 -9.82 -2.33
CA ILE A 48 -2.27 -9.81 -3.24
C ILE A 48 -2.06 -10.83 -4.38
N SER A 49 -0.83 -10.97 -4.90
CA SER A 49 -0.52 -11.90 -5.98
C SER A 49 -0.71 -13.38 -5.62
N LEU A 50 -0.81 -13.70 -4.33
CA LEU A 50 -1.05 -15.05 -3.83
C LEU A 50 -2.54 -15.42 -3.79
N LEU A 51 -3.46 -14.45 -3.93
CA LEU A 51 -4.90 -14.69 -3.89
C LEU A 51 -5.38 -15.82 -4.82
N PRO A 52 -4.92 -15.95 -6.08
CA PRO A 52 -5.37 -17.01 -6.98
C PRO A 52 -5.14 -18.43 -6.47
N GLN A 53 -4.29 -18.64 -5.45
CA GLN A 53 -4.06 -19.95 -4.83
C GLN A 53 -5.26 -20.45 -4.01
N LEU A 54 -6.23 -19.58 -3.72
CA LEU A 54 -7.47 -19.96 -3.04
C LEU A 54 -8.42 -20.72 -3.97
N HIS A 55 -8.28 -20.54 -5.30
CA HIS A 55 -9.13 -21.14 -6.31
C HIS A 55 -10.64 -20.89 -6.08
N ASP A 56 -10.97 -19.76 -5.46
CA ASP A 56 -12.35 -19.33 -5.19
C ASP A 56 -12.45 -17.80 -5.26
N PRO A 57 -13.00 -17.25 -6.35
CA PRO A 57 -13.08 -15.80 -6.57
C PRO A 57 -13.81 -15.04 -5.44
N GLN A 58 -14.77 -15.69 -4.76
CA GLN A 58 -15.51 -15.07 -3.65
C GLN A 58 -14.62 -14.91 -2.42
N SER A 59 -13.89 -15.95 -2.02
CA SER A 59 -12.91 -15.90 -0.93
C SER A 59 -11.75 -14.95 -1.24
N GLU A 60 -11.28 -14.94 -2.49
CA GLU A 60 -10.26 -14.00 -2.97
C GLU A 60 -10.70 -12.55 -2.78
N LEU A 61 -11.90 -12.22 -3.27
CA LEU A 61 -12.47 -10.88 -3.14
C LEU A 61 -12.70 -10.49 -1.67
N LEU A 62 -13.18 -11.43 -0.85
CA LEU A 62 -13.38 -11.20 0.58
C LEU A 62 -12.06 -10.83 1.28
N LEU A 63 -11.00 -11.62 1.09
CA LEU A 63 -9.70 -11.33 1.69
C LEU A 63 -9.06 -10.04 1.16
N LEU A 64 -9.17 -9.81 -0.15
CA LEU A 64 -8.69 -8.58 -0.78
C LEU A 64 -9.29 -7.35 -0.11
N ARG A 65 -10.60 -7.36 0.16
CA ARG A 65 -11.28 -6.23 0.79
C ARG A 65 -11.02 -6.12 2.28
N SER A 66 -10.98 -7.25 2.99
CA SER A 66 -10.89 -7.25 4.45
C SER A 66 -9.49 -6.96 4.97
N CYS A 67 -8.43 -7.49 4.33
CA CYS A 67 -7.10 -7.41 4.92
C CYS A 67 -5.93 -7.26 3.93
N MET A 68 -6.05 -7.69 2.67
CA MET A 68 -4.95 -7.63 1.70
C MET A 68 -4.94 -6.37 0.83
N GLY A 69 -6.04 -5.61 0.80
CA GLY A 69 -6.18 -4.36 0.07
C GLY A 69 -5.55 -3.16 0.82
N ILE A 70 -6.20 -2.00 0.71
CA ILE A 70 -5.68 -0.71 1.21
C ILE A 70 -5.32 -0.72 2.72
N ALA A 71 -5.88 -1.65 3.49
CA ALA A 71 -5.54 -1.90 4.89
C ALA A 71 -4.02 -2.04 5.11
N LYS A 72 -3.29 -2.63 4.17
CA LYS A 72 -1.82 -2.79 4.25
C LYS A 72 -1.04 -1.48 4.09
N LEU A 73 -1.61 -0.50 3.39
CA LEU A 73 -1.01 0.82 3.15
C LEU A 73 -1.45 1.89 4.14
N PHE A 74 -2.62 1.75 4.79
CA PHE A 74 -3.15 2.82 5.65
C PHE A 74 -2.19 3.31 6.72
N PHE A 75 -1.38 2.42 7.29
CA PHE A 75 -0.37 2.83 8.26
C PHE A 75 0.65 3.79 7.61
N GLY A 76 1.16 3.48 6.42
CA GLY A 76 2.10 4.34 5.68
C GLY A 76 1.47 5.68 5.35
N LEU A 77 0.23 5.67 4.85
CA LEU A 77 -0.54 6.87 4.53
C LEU A 77 -0.82 7.78 5.74
N ARG A 78 -0.85 7.21 6.96
CA ARG A 78 -1.03 7.96 8.21
C ARG A 78 0.27 8.46 8.82
N THR A 79 1.41 7.88 8.47
CA THR A 79 2.70 8.12 9.14
C THR A 79 3.75 8.76 8.26
N CYS A 80 3.55 8.78 6.94
CA CYS A 80 4.46 9.37 5.97
C CYS A 80 3.79 10.57 5.28
N GLN A 81 4.59 11.56 4.89
CA GLN A 81 4.09 12.70 4.12
C GLN A 81 3.60 12.21 2.73
N PRO A 82 2.49 12.74 2.21
CA PRO A 82 1.91 12.29 0.94
C PRO A 82 2.90 12.31 -0.25
N VAL A 83 3.78 13.30 -0.30
CA VAL A 83 4.81 13.45 -1.36
C VAL A 83 5.75 12.23 -1.46
N HIS A 84 5.99 11.51 -0.36
CA HIS A 84 6.85 10.32 -0.35
C HIS A 84 6.07 9.01 -0.52
N MET A 85 4.74 9.08 -0.63
CA MET A 85 3.84 7.93 -0.76
C MET A 85 3.24 7.79 -2.18
N GLU A 86 3.44 8.77 -3.06
CA GLU A 86 2.81 8.83 -4.38
C GLU A 86 3.15 7.58 -5.22
N ASP A 87 4.45 7.31 -5.44
CA ASP A 87 4.90 6.15 -6.20
C ASP A 87 4.44 4.82 -5.58
N ALA A 88 4.47 4.73 -4.25
CA ALA A 88 4.04 3.54 -3.52
C ALA A 88 2.53 3.29 -3.68
N THR A 89 1.73 4.36 -3.68
CA THR A 89 0.28 4.29 -3.88
C THR A 89 -0.03 3.91 -5.32
N LEU A 90 0.61 4.53 -6.30
CA LEU A 90 0.46 4.19 -7.72
C LEU A 90 0.85 2.74 -8.02
N PHE A 91 1.95 2.26 -7.41
CA PHE A 91 2.38 0.87 -7.55
C PHE A 91 1.35 -0.10 -6.97
N PHE A 92 0.86 0.21 -5.76
CA PHE A 92 -0.15 -0.61 -5.11
C PHE A 92 -1.48 -0.64 -5.88
N ASP A 93 -1.96 0.52 -6.36
CA ASP A 93 -3.21 0.62 -7.10
C ASP A 93 -3.18 -0.18 -8.40
N LYS A 94 -2.02 -0.23 -9.09
CA LYS A 94 -1.82 -1.11 -10.25
C LYS A 94 -1.94 -2.58 -9.86
N GLY A 95 -1.34 -2.99 -8.75
CA GLY A 95 -1.45 -4.36 -8.24
C GLY A 95 -2.88 -4.73 -7.84
N LEU A 96 -3.58 -3.81 -7.15
CA LEU A 96 -4.98 -3.96 -6.76
C LEU A 96 -5.88 -4.09 -8.00
N ARG A 97 -5.71 -3.21 -9.00
CA ARG A 97 -6.47 -3.27 -10.26
C ARG A 97 -6.28 -4.60 -10.96
N ARG A 98 -5.04 -5.07 -11.08
CA ARG A 98 -4.71 -6.35 -11.71
C ARG A 98 -5.32 -7.53 -10.94
N SER A 99 -5.37 -7.47 -9.61
CA SER A 99 -6.02 -8.51 -8.82
C SER A 99 -7.53 -8.56 -9.05
N ILE A 100 -8.19 -7.41 -9.13
CA ILE A 100 -9.63 -7.34 -9.41
C ILE A 100 -9.93 -7.83 -10.83
N GLU A 101 -9.11 -7.44 -11.81
CA GLU A 101 -9.20 -7.96 -13.17
C GLU A 101 -9.10 -9.50 -13.17
N ASN A 102 -8.12 -10.07 -12.47
CA ASN A 102 -8.00 -11.52 -12.35
C ASN A 102 -9.21 -12.17 -11.67
N ILE A 103 -9.78 -11.57 -10.62
CA ILE A 103 -10.96 -12.10 -9.93
C ILE A 103 -12.21 -12.06 -10.83
N VAL A 104 -12.40 -10.97 -11.60
CA VAL A 104 -13.62 -10.73 -12.37
C VAL A 104 -13.63 -11.47 -13.69
N VAL A 105 -12.51 -11.48 -14.42
CA VAL A 105 -12.42 -12.06 -15.76
C VAL A 105 -11.43 -13.22 -15.87
N CYS A 106 -10.88 -13.72 -14.76
CA CYS A 106 -9.88 -14.81 -14.75
C CYS A 106 -8.66 -14.53 -15.63
N GLY A 107 -8.25 -13.26 -15.74
CA GLY A 107 -7.17 -12.82 -16.65
C GLY A 107 -7.55 -12.83 -18.14
N GLY A 108 -8.83 -13.01 -18.45
CA GLY A 108 -9.37 -12.90 -19.79
C GLY A 108 -9.50 -11.45 -20.27
N PRO A 109 -9.87 -11.24 -21.55
CA PRO A 109 -10.12 -9.91 -22.09
C PRO A 109 -11.31 -9.21 -21.42
N PHE A 110 -11.53 -7.93 -21.74
CA PHE A 110 -12.71 -7.13 -21.38
C PHE A 110 -12.76 -6.51 -19.97
N PHE A 111 -11.63 -6.39 -19.27
CA PHE A 111 -11.53 -5.56 -18.07
C PHE A 111 -10.95 -4.17 -18.38
N GLY A 112 -11.84 -3.20 -18.65
CA GLY A 112 -11.48 -1.82 -18.97
C GLY A 112 -11.74 -0.84 -17.83
N ASP A 113 -11.63 0.46 -18.15
CA ASP A 113 -11.82 1.54 -17.17
C ASP A 113 -13.27 1.62 -16.66
N LEU A 114 -14.25 1.23 -17.48
CA LEU A 114 -15.64 1.16 -17.04
C LEU A 114 -15.83 0.06 -15.99
N GLN A 115 -15.33 -1.14 -16.25
CA GLN A 115 -15.38 -2.28 -15.31
C GLN A 115 -14.64 -1.92 -14.02
N TRP A 116 -13.49 -1.27 -14.13
CA TRP A 116 -12.76 -0.76 -12.97
C TRP A 116 -13.60 0.26 -12.17
N ARG A 117 -14.20 1.25 -12.83
CA ARG A 117 -15.04 2.26 -12.17
C ARG A 117 -16.25 1.63 -11.46
N LEU A 118 -16.91 0.64 -12.07
CA LEU A 118 -18.00 -0.11 -11.47
C LEU A 118 -17.53 -0.93 -10.27
N ALA A 119 -16.39 -1.62 -10.39
CA ALA A 119 -15.81 -2.40 -9.31
C ALA A 119 -15.45 -1.54 -8.09
N SER A 120 -15.01 -0.30 -8.31
CA SER A 120 -14.72 0.64 -7.22
C SER A 120 -15.95 1.16 -6.47
N LEU A 121 -17.17 0.95 -6.99
CA LEU A 121 -18.37 1.39 -6.29
C LEU A 121 -18.60 0.57 -5.01
N PRO A 122 -19.23 1.17 -3.99
CA PRO A 122 -19.74 0.42 -2.84
C PRO A 122 -20.67 -0.74 -3.27
N ILE A 123 -20.69 -1.85 -2.51
CA ILE A 123 -21.58 -3.00 -2.77
C ILE A 123 -23.04 -2.55 -2.93
N ARG A 124 -23.50 -1.62 -2.08
CA ARG A 124 -24.88 -1.12 -2.10
C ARG A 124 -25.29 -0.45 -3.43
N PHE A 125 -24.32 -0.13 -4.29
CA PHE A 125 -24.51 0.41 -5.63
C PHE A 125 -24.09 -0.58 -6.74
N GLY A 126 -23.94 -1.87 -6.40
CA GLY A 126 -23.60 -2.93 -7.36
C GLY A 126 -22.10 -3.08 -7.66
N GLY A 127 -21.22 -2.39 -6.92
CA GLY A 127 -19.77 -2.54 -7.07
C GLY A 127 -19.15 -3.60 -6.17
N LEU A 128 -17.81 -3.67 -6.16
CA LEU A 128 -17.05 -4.62 -5.37
C LEU A 128 -16.49 -4.02 -4.07
N GLY A 129 -16.72 -2.73 -3.81
CA GLY A 129 -16.30 -2.07 -2.56
C GLY A 129 -14.78 -1.99 -2.40
N VAL A 130 -14.03 -1.92 -3.51
CA VAL A 130 -12.59 -1.63 -3.50
C VAL A 130 -12.35 -0.14 -3.69
N ASP A 131 -11.89 0.53 -2.64
CA ASP A 131 -11.75 1.98 -2.64
C ASP A 131 -10.46 2.42 -3.35
N ARG A 132 -10.57 3.44 -4.20
CA ARG A 132 -9.44 4.12 -4.84
C ARG A 132 -9.18 5.38 -4.04
N LYS A 133 -7.98 5.54 -3.48
CA LYS A 133 -7.56 6.86 -3.02
C LYS A 133 -6.93 7.60 -4.20
N TYR A 134 -7.67 8.59 -4.71
CA TYR A 134 -7.32 9.59 -5.76
C TYR A 134 -7.61 9.17 -7.20
#